data_AF-A0A966VTU5-F1
#
_entry.id   AF-A0A966VTU5-F1
#
_cell.length_a   1.000
_cell.length_b   1.000
_cell.length_c   1.000
_cell.angle_alpha   90.00
_cell.angle_beta   90.00
_cell.angle_gamma   90.00
#
_symmetry.space_group_name_H-M   'P 1'
#
loop_
_entity.id
_entity.type
_entity.pdbx_description
1 polymer ?
#
loop_
_entity_poly.entity_id
_entity_poly.type
_entity_poly.pdbx_seq_one_letter_code
_entity_poly.pdbx_strand_id
1 'polypeptide(L)'
;LTLVIHTRNAWPDTFDVLDAEGMPARTVFHCFTGDVAEAREAVRRGAWLSFSGIVTFNKADDIRRAAQFCPAEKLLTETDAPWLAPVPHRGKENEPAHVRYVGECLAQVRGEHLTDIARITVENAHAAFPGIAR
;
A
#
# COMPACT_ATOMS: atom_id res chain seq x y z
N LEU A 1 5.59 4.84 17.98
CA LEU A 1 6.04 3.81 17.00
C LEU A 1 5.04 3.77 15.85
N THR A 2 5.32 3.05 14.78
CA THR A 2 4.40 2.89 13.64
C THR A 2 3.73 1.53 13.73
N LEU A 3 2.41 1.50 13.67
CA LEU A 3 1.63 0.27 13.63
C LEU A 3 1.51 -0.20 12.18
N VAL A 4 1.93 -1.43 11.91
CA VAL A 4 1.81 -2.07 10.59
C VAL A 4 0.79 -3.18 10.71
N ILE A 5 -0.32 -3.05 10.00
CA ILE A 5 -1.48 -3.94 10.12
C ILE A 5 -1.54 -4.81 8.87
N HIS A 6 -1.63 -6.12 9.11
CA HIS A 6 -2.10 -7.07 8.11
C HIS A 6 -3.59 -7.31 8.34
N THR A 7 -4.40 -7.15 7.30
CA THR A 7 -5.82 -7.53 7.32
C THR A 7 -6.19 -8.15 5.98
N ARG A 8 -7.00 -9.21 6.03
CA ARG A 8 -7.49 -9.93 4.85
C ARG A 8 -8.85 -10.52 5.17
N ASN A 9 -9.86 -10.17 4.40
CA ASN A 9 -11.25 -10.60 4.62
C ASN A 9 -11.77 -10.30 6.04
N ALA A 10 -11.24 -9.25 6.68
CA ALA A 10 -11.55 -8.89 8.07
C ALA A 10 -11.62 -7.36 8.26
N TRP A 11 -11.93 -6.61 7.20
CA TRP A 11 -11.94 -5.14 7.23
C TRP A 11 -12.90 -4.56 8.28
N PRO A 12 -14.17 -5.01 8.39
CA PRO A 12 -15.08 -4.51 9.43
C PRO A 12 -14.52 -4.72 10.83
N ASP A 13 -14.14 -5.96 11.16
CA ASP A 13 -13.58 -6.32 12.47
C ASP A 13 -12.29 -5.53 12.79
N THR A 14 -11.44 -5.31 11.78
CA THR A 14 -10.20 -4.53 11.93
C THR A 14 -10.51 -3.07 12.26
N PHE A 15 -11.49 -2.48 11.58
CA PHE A 15 -11.90 -1.10 11.86
C PHE A 15 -12.60 -0.98 13.21
N ASP A 16 -13.43 -1.94 13.60
CA ASP A 16 -14.10 -1.95 14.90
C ASP A 16 -13.09 -1.94 16.05
N VAL A 17 -12.03 -2.75 15.95
CA VAL A 17 -10.94 -2.76 16.95
C VAL A 17 -10.19 -1.43 16.98
N LEU A 18 -9.85 -0.86 15.81
CA LEU A 18 -9.13 0.42 15.75
C LEU A 18 -9.97 1.60 16.27
N ASP A 19 -11.27 1.57 16.05
CA ASP A 19 -12.21 2.59 16.52
C ASP A 19 -12.45 2.46 18.04
N ALA A 20 -12.43 1.24 18.60
CA ALA A 20 -12.60 0.98 20.03
C ALA A 20 -11.34 1.28 20.86
N GLU A 21 -10.18 0.81 20.41
CA GLU A 21 -8.91 0.92 21.17
C GLU A 21 -8.16 2.23 20.88
N GLY A 22 -8.53 2.91 19.80
CA GLY A 22 -7.88 4.11 19.30
C GLY A 22 -6.77 3.79 18.30
N MET A 23 -6.82 4.48 17.15
CA MET A 23 -5.86 4.29 16.07
C MET A 23 -4.60 5.13 16.29
N PRO A 24 -3.39 4.52 16.32
CA PRO A 24 -2.15 5.26 16.38
C PRO A 24 -2.01 6.23 15.22
N ALA A 25 -1.47 7.42 15.49
CA ALA A 25 -1.24 8.47 14.48
C ALA A 25 -0.43 7.99 13.27
N ARG A 26 0.41 6.95 13.45
CA ARG A 26 1.11 6.29 12.36
C ARG A 26 0.66 4.84 12.22
N THR A 27 -0.25 4.63 11.28
CA THR A 27 -0.83 3.32 10.97
C THR A 27 -0.72 3.06 9.47
N VAL A 28 -0.18 1.89 9.13
CA VAL A 28 -0.01 1.44 7.74
C VAL A 28 -0.78 0.14 7.56
N PHE A 29 -1.67 0.10 6.58
CA PHE A 29 -2.19 -1.18 6.07
C PHE A 29 -1.20 -1.75 5.07
N HIS A 30 -0.40 -2.70 5.57
CA HIS A 30 0.53 -3.47 4.76
C HIS A 30 -0.23 -4.42 3.83
N CYS A 31 0.30 -4.62 2.63
CA CYS A 31 -0.22 -5.48 1.59
C CYS A 31 -1.71 -5.25 1.38
N PHE A 32 -2.07 -4.00 1.06
CA PHE A 32 -3.46 -3.59 0.93
C PHE A 32 -4.16 -4.44 -0.14
N THR A 33 -5.20 -5.17 0.29
CA THR A 33 -5.97 -6.09 -0.56
C THR A 33 -7.48 -5.80 -0.56
N GLY A 34 -7.88 -4.65 -0.03
CA GLY A 34 -9.28 -4.20 -0.06
C GLY A 34 -9.67 -3.53 -1.38
N ASP A 35 -10.92 -3.15 -1.46
CA ASP A 35 -11.51 -2.36 -2.53
C ASP A 35 -11.47 -0.85 -2.22
N VAL A 36 -12.19 -0.06 -3.02
CA VAL A 36 -12.26 1.41 -2.87
C VAL A 36 -13.00 1.82 -1.59
N ALA A 37 -14.01 1.07 -1.14
CA ALA A 37 -14.73 1.37 0.09
C ALA A 37 -13.81 1.18 1.31
N GLU A 38 -13.04 0.10 1.34
CA GLU A 38 -12.10 -0.16 2.43
C GLU A 38 -10.91 0.81 2.40
N ALA A 39 -10.42 1.16 1.21
CA ALA A 39 -9.41 2.20 1.04
C ALA A 39 -9.90 3.55 1.59
N ARG A 40 -11.17 3.92 1.30
CA ARG A 40 -11.78 5.15 1.80
C ARG A 40 -11.87 5.16 3.32
N GLU A 41 -12.31 4.07 3.93
CA GLU A 41 -12.43 3.97 5.38
C GLU A 41 -11.06 4.00 6.08
N ALA A 42 -10.05 3.35 5.52
CA ALA A 42 -8.69 3.40 6.02
C ALA A 42 -8.08 4.81 5.92
N VAL A 43 -8.21 5.46 4.76
CA VAL A 43 -7.72 6.83 4.53
C VAL A 43 -8.44 7.84 5.43
N ARG A 44 -9.76 7.70 5.62
CA ARG A 44 -10.55 8.56 6.51
C ARG A 44 -10.04 8.53 7.96
N ARG A 45 -9.53 7.38 8.41
CA ARG A 45 -8.89 7.21 9.72
C ARG A 45 -7.42 7.63 9.76
N GLY A 46 -6.88 8.10 8.63
CA GLY A 46 -5.53 8.62 8.52
C GLY A 46 -4.46 7.57 8.19
N ALA A 47 -4.84 6.33 7.86
CA ALA A 47 -3.89 5.28 7.51
C ALA A 47 -3.19 5.54 6.16
N TRP A 48 -1.94 5.08 6.05
CA TRP A 48 -1.32 4.84 4.74
C TRP A 48 -1.73 3.47 4.19
N LEU A 49 -1.81 3.37 2.87
CA LEU A 49 -2.09 2.12 2.16
C LEU A 49 -0.83 1.69 1.41
N SER A 50 -0.29 0.53 1.75
CA SER A 50 0.90 -0.04 1.11
C SER A 50 0.51 -1.04 0.04
N PHE A 51 0.84 -0.74 -1.21
CA PHE A 51 0.55 -1.61 -2.35
C PHE A 51 1.75 -2.49 -2.67
N SER A 52 1.52 -3.81 -2.77
CA SER A 52 2.53 -4.81 -3.11
C SER A 52 2.45 -5.22 -4.59
N GLY A 53 3.23 -6.24 -4.97
CA GLY A 53 3.20 -6.80 -6.33
C GLY A 53 1.83 -7.28 -6.82
N ILE A 54 0.86 -7.47 -5.92
CA ILE A 54 -0.52 -7.83 -6.29
C ILE A 54 -1.14 -6.82 -7.27
N VAL A 55 -0.81 -5.52 -7.18
CA VAL A 55 -1.37 -4.49 -8.07
C VAL A 55 -1.12 -4.78 -9.56
N THR A 56 -0.04 -5.52 -9.84
CA THR A 56 0.37 -5.94 -11.20
C THR A 56 -0.37 -7.19 -11.70
N PHE A 57 -1.13 -7.89 -10.85
CA PHE A 57 -1.77 -9.15 -11.22
C PHE A 57 -3.01 -8.92 -12.07
N ASN A 58 -3.28 -9.83 -13.01
CA ASN A 58 -4.42 -9.73 -13.93
C ASN A 58 -5.77 -9.49 -13.24
N LYS A 59 -6.03 -10.15 -12.09
CA LYS A 59 -7.32 -10.07 -11.37
C LYS A 59 -7.38 -8.99 -10.28
N ALA A 60 -6.42 -8.08 -10.21
CA ALA A 60 -6.32 -7.08 -9.14
C ALA A 60 -7.05 -5.76 -9.46
N ASP A 61 -8.20 -5.81 -10.13
CA ASP A 61 -8.91 -4.58 -10.56
C ASP A 61 -9.37 -3.72 -9.39
N ASP A 62 -9.88 -4.32 -8.32
CA ASP A 62 -10.33 -3.56 -7.14
C ASP A 62 -9.15 -2.91 -6.41
N ILE A 63 -8.00 -3.58 -6.36
CA ILE A 63 -6.76 -3.03 -5.79
C ILE A 63 -6.23 -1.88 -6.66
N ARG A 64 -6.30 -1.99 -7.98
CA ARG A 64 -5.94 -0.87 -8.89
C ARG A 64 -6.89 0.32 -8.72
N ARG A 65 -8.19 0.09 -8.59
CA ARG A 65 -9.16 1.16 -8.31
C ARG A 65 -8.90 1.80 -6.95
N ALA A 66 -8.58 1.03 -5.93
CA ALA A 66 -8.18 1.54 -4.62
C ALA A 66 -6.89 2.37 -4.71
N ALA A 67 -5.90 1.91 -5.47
CA ALA A 67 -4.66 2.66 -5.73
C ALA A 67 -4.89 3.96 -6.50
N GLN A 68 -5.84 3.98 -7.44
CA GLN A 68 -6.26 5.18 -8.16
C GLN A 68 -6.99 6.17 -7.23
N PHE A 69 -7.81 5.67 -6.31
CA PHE A 69 -8.53 6.48 -5.32
C PHE A 69 -7.60 7.04 -4.23
N CYS A 70 -6.59 6.28 -3.80
CA CYS A 70 -5.74 6.62 -2.67
C CYS A 70 -5.11 8.03 -2.84
N PRO A 71 -5.26 8.95 -1.86
CA PRO A 71 -4.57 10.23 -1.91
C PRO A 71 -3.05 10.06 -1.95
N ALA A 72 -2.36 10.96 -2.66
CA ALA A 72 -0.92 10.87 -2.87
C ALA A 72 -0.15 10.75 -1.54
N GLU A 73 -0.51 11.55 -0.53
CA GLU A 73 0.10 11.58 0.80
C GLU A 73 -0.17 10.33 1.67
N LYS A 74 -1.04 9.43 1.21
CA LYS A 74 -1.37 8.15 1.86
C LYS A 74 -0.88 6.92 1.08
N LEU A 75 -0.25 7.12 -0.08
CA LEU A 75 0.23 6.07 -0.94
C LEU A 75 1.62 5.54 -0.50
N LEU A 76 1.73 4.24 -0.28
CA LEU A 76 3.01 3.54 -0.06
C LEU A 76 3.17 2.39 -1.06
N THR A 77 4.41 1.98 -1.26
CA THR A 77 4.80 0.80 -2.04
C THR A 77 5.63 -0.15 -1.21
N GLU A 78 5.54 -1.43 -1.53
CA GLU A 78 6.31 -2.48 -0.90
C GLU A 78 6.45 -3.71 -1.82
N THR A 79 7.21 -4.70 -1.37
CA THR A 79 7.33 -5.98 -2.08
C THR A 79 6.60 -7.12 -1.39
N ASP A 80 6.56 -7.14 -0.05
CA ASP A 80 6.21 -8.31 0.75
C ASP A 80 7.10 -9.54 0.45
N ALA A 81 8.36 -9.28 0.10
CA ALA A 81 9.35 -10.33 -0.18
C ALA A 81 9.52 -11.26 1.05
N PRO A 82 9.63 -12.58 0.85
CA PRO A 82 9.90 -13.28 -0.41
C PRO A 82 8.64 -13.61 -1.25
N TRP A 83 7.46 -13.13 -0.87
CA TRP A 83 6.18 -13.44 -1.51
C TRP A 83 5.76 -12.40 -2.56
N LEU A 84 4.72 -12.73 -3.32
CA LEU A 84 3.99 -11.78 -4.17
C LEU A 84 4.84 -11.07 -5.25
N ALA A 85 5.76 -11.80 -5.88
CA ALA A 85 6.57 -11.26 -6.97
C ALA A 85 5.69 -10.58 -8.05
N PRO A 86 5.95 -9.29 -8.36
CA PRO A 86 5.16 -8.56 -9.35
C PRO A 86 5.39 -9.14 -10.76
N VAL A 87 4.47 -8.88 -11.69
CA VAL A 87 4.71 -9.10 -13.12
C VAL A 87 5.90 -8.21 -13.55
N PRO A 88 6.90 -8.73 -14.28
CA PRO A 88 6.93 -10.02 -15.01
C PRO A 88 7.47 -11.25 -14.24
N HIS A 89 7.79 -11.11 -12.95
CA HIS A 89 8.39 -12.17 -12.13
C HIS A 89 7.39 -13.06 -11.38
N ARG A 90 6.09 -12.93 -11.69
CA ARG A 90 5.03 -13.68 -11.02
C ARG A 90 5.29 -15.20 -11.05
N GLY A 91 5.17 -15.84 -9.89
CA GLY A 91 5.45 -17.27 -9.72
C GLY A 91 6.89 -17.61 -9.37
N LYS A 92 7.77 -16.61 -9.26
CA LYS A 92 9.13 -16.73 -8.71
C LYS A 92 9.19 -16.14 -7.30
N GLU A 93 10.32 -16.37 -6.63
CA GLU A 93 10.64 -15.69 -5.37
C GLU A 93 10.75 -14.18 -5.60
N ASN A 94 10.24 -13.40 -4.65
CA ASN A 94 10.27 -11.95 -4.71
C ASN A 94 11.48 -11.38 -3.96
N GLU A 95 11.92 -10.20 -4.37
CA GLU A 95 13.06 -9.50 -3.77
C GLU A 95 12.77 -8.00 -3.63
N PRO A 96 13.41 -7.28 -2.69
CA PRO A 96 13.22 -5.84 -2.52
C PRO A 96 13.43 -5.01 -3.80
N ALA A 97 14.35 -5.41 -4.67
CA ALA A 97 14.64 -4.71 -5.92
C ALA A 97 13.43 -4.68 -6.88
N HIS A 98 12.49 -5.62 -6.75
CA HIS A 98 11.28 -5.66 -7.56
C HIS A 98 10.25 -4.57 -7.23
N VAL A 99 10.45 -3.78 -6.16
CA VAL A 99 9.54 -2.66 -5.81
C VAL A 99 9.35 -1.67 -6.98
N ARG A 100 10.35 -1.56 -7.87
CA ARG A 100 10.26 -0.76 -9.09
C ARG A 100 9.04 -1.12 -9.95
N TYR A 101 8.76 -2.41 -10.14
CA TYR A 101 7.63 -2.86 -10.96
C TYR A 101 6.28 -2.52 -10.33
N VAL A 102 6.22 -2.46 -9.00
CA VAL A 102 5.05 -1.98 -8.26
C VAL A 102 4.83 -0.50 -8.54
N GLY A 103 5.89 0.31 -8.41
CA GLY A 103 5.85 1.74 -8.72
C GLY A 103 5.47 2.04 -10.18
N GLU A 104 6.00 1.29 -11.14
CA GLU A 104 5.67 1.41 -12.57
C GLU A 104 4.18 1.13 -12.83
N CYS A 105 3.62 0.11 -12.18
CA CYS A 105 2.20 -0.18 -12.30
C CYS A 105 1.33 0.92 -11.66
N LEU A 106 1.71 1.42 -10.48
CA LEU A 106 0.99 2.53 -9.84
C LEU A 106 1.00 3.81 -10.68
N ALA A 107 2.15 4.15 -11.28
CA ALA A 107 2.27 5.28 -12.19
C ALA A 107 1.27 5.17 -13.36
N GLN A 108 1.20 3.99 -13.98
CA GLN A 108 0.24 3.72 -15.07
C GLN A 108 -1.21 3.80 -14.60
N VAL A 109 -1.54 3.19 -13.46
CA VAL A 109 -2.90 3.18 -12.90
C VAL A 109 -3.39 4.58 -12.53
N ARG A 110 -2.49 5.43 -12.04
CA ARG A 110 -2.80 6.79 -11.57
C ARG A 110 -2.66 7.86 -12.65
N GLY A 111 -2.06 7.54 -13.80
CA GLY A 111 -1.75 8.53 -14.83
C GLY A 111 -0.67 9.53 -14.40
N GLU A 112 0.25 9.10 -13.54
CA GLU A 112 1.32 9.91 -12.96
C GLU A 112 2.69 9.46 -13.50
N HIS A 113 3.71 10.31 -13.43
CA HIS A 113 5.07 9.89 -13.78
C HIS A 113 5.65 8.98 -12.70
N LEU A 114 6.44 7.98 -13.11
CA LEU A 114 7.15 7.09 -12.17
C LEU A 114 8.01 7.87 -11.17
N THR A 115 8.64 8.96 -11.61
CA THR A 115 9.45 9.83 -10.75
C THR A 115 8.62 10.50 -9.66
N ASP A 116 7.35 10.82 -9.95
CA ASP A 116 6.44 11.41 -8.96
C ASP A 116 6.00 10.35 -7.95
N ILE A 117 5.61 9.15 -8.41
CA ILE A 117 5.31 8.01 -7.52
C ILE A 117 6.48 7.74 -6.59
N ALA A 118 7.71 7.63 -7.13
CA ALA A 118 8.90 7.37 -6.33
C ALA A 118 9.12 8.44 -5.26
N ARG A 119 9.03 9.73 -5.65
CA ARG A 119 9.17 10.86 -4.72
C ARG A 119 8.11 10.80 -3.61
N ILE A 120 6.84 10.67 -4.00
CA ILE A 120 5.68 10.62 -3.08
C ILE A 120 5.83 9.46 -2.09
N THR A 121 6.13 8.26 -2.58
CA THR A 121 6.21 7.07 -1.72
C THR A 121 7.41 7.14 -0.76
N VAL A 122 8.52 7.77 -1.17
CA VAL A 122 9.68 8.02 -0.28
C VAL A 122 9.33 9.04 0.81
N GLU A 123 8.72 10.17 0.44
CA GLU A 123 8.25 11.18 1.39
C GLU A 123 7.29 10.56 2.42
N ASN A 124 6.34 9.76 1.95
CA ASN A 124 5.39 9.06 2.80
C ASN A 124 6.05 7.99 3.66
N ALA A 125 7.05 7.27 3.16
CA ALA A 125 7.78 6.28 3.95
C ALA A 125 8.51 6.95 5.12
N HIS A 126 9.14 8.12 4.92
CA HIS A 126 9.75 8.87 6.01
C HIS A 126 8.72 9.42 7.02
N ALA A 127 7.54 9.84 6.54
CA ALA A 127 6.47 10.30 7.41
C ALA A 127 5.85 9.15 8.24
N ALA A 128 5.62 8.00 7.60
CA ALA A 128 5.08 6.81 8.23
C ALA A 128 6.10 6.13 9.14
N PHE A 129 7.40 6.18 8.83
CA PHE A 129 8.47 5.51 9.57
C PHE A 129 9.64 6.48 9.87
N PRO A 130 9.51 7.33 10.90
CA PRO A 130 10.50 8.38 11.20
C PRO A 130 11.89 7.86 11.61
N GLY A 131 12.04 6.55 11.86
CA GLY A 131 13.31 5.91 12.18
C GLY A 131 14.12 5.43 10.96
N ILE A 132 13.56 5.53 9.74
CA ILE A 132 14.29 5.20 8.51
C ILE A 132 15.20 6.38 8.16
N ALA A 133 16.49 6.10 7.95
CA ALA A 133 17.46 7.11 7.54
C ALA A 133 17.04 7.78 6.22
N ARG A 134 17.22 9.10 6.13
CA ARG A 134 16.98 9.88 4.90
C ARG A 134 18.14 9.75 3.92
#